data_AF-A0A6P0MB67-F1
#
_entry.id   AF-A0A6P0MB67-F1
#
_cell.length_a   1.000
_cell.length_b   1.000
_cell.length_c   1.000
_cell.angle_alpha   90.00
_cell.angle_beta   90.00
_cell.angle_gamma   90.00
#
_symmetry.space_group_name_H-M   'P 1'
#
loop_
_entity.id
_entity.type
_entity.pdbx_description
1 polymer ?
#
loop_
_entity_poly.entity_id
_entity_poly.type
_entity_poly.pdbx_seq_one_letter_code
_entity_poly.pdbx_strand_id
1 'polypeptide(L)'
;MRFDWRNLVQLLGYASDSMPEILQQPAVRNPIAVSLGAIGGALSRYYLNLWFAKHFGSSFPYGTLFVNLTGSFLMGFFVTLALERMVTISPELRLLIAVGFLGSYTTFSSYKLDTINLVKGHGWQLAGFYWIGSAIFGVFSLYLGIIVAHLLK
;
A
#
# COMPACT_ATOMS: atom_id res chain seq x y z
N MET A 1 13.57 5.62 18.81
CA MET A 1 13.99 4.21 18.72
C MET A 1 14.36 3.93 17.26
N ARG A 2 15.65 3.67 16.94
CA ARG A 2 16.09 3.42 15.55
C ARG A 2 15.72 1.99 15.15
N PHE A 3 14.85 1.83 14.15
CA PHE A 3 14.62 0.50 13.57
C PHE A 3 15.74 0.23 12.57
N ASP A 4 16.79 -0.45 13.05
CA ASP A 4 17.92 -0.90 12.25
C ASP A 4 17.62 -2.30 11.72
N TRP A 5 17.65 -2.47 10.39
CA TRP A 5 17.48 -3.78 9.74
C TRP A 5 18.52 -4.80 10.23
N ARG A 6 19.69 -4.35 10.69
CA ARG A 6 20.70 -5.19 11.35
C ARG A 6 20.15 -5.90 12.59
N ASN A 7 19.24 -5.26 13.34
CA ASN A 7 18.61 -5.87 14.53
C ASN A 7 17.62 -6.97 14.16
N LEU A 8 16.94 -6.86 13.01
CA LEU A 8 16.01 -7.87 12.50
C LEU A 8 16.76 -9.12 12.01
N VAL A 9 17.94 -8.91 11.41
CA VAL A 9 18.87 -9.98 11.01
C VAL A 9 19.54 -10.64 12.24
N GLN A 10 19.89 -9.86 13.27
CA GLN A 10 20.40 -10.38 14.54
C GLN A 10 19.35 -11.20 15.30
N LEU A 11 18.07 -10.81 15.26
CA LEU A 11 16.95 -11.61 15.80
C LEU A 11 16.78 -12.97 15.09
N LEU A 12 17.28 -13.10 13.86
CA LEU A 12 17.31 -14.35 13.08
C LEU A 12 18.64 -15.11 13.20
N GLY A 13 19.53 -14.72 14.13
CA GLY A 13 20.76 -15.45 14.46
C GLY A 13 21.91 -15.30 13.44
N TYR A 14 21.76 -14.46 12.41
CA TYR A 14 22.84 -14.18 11.47
C TYR A 14 23.64 -12.96 11.93
N ALA A 15 24.94 -13.13 12.17
CA ALA A 15 25.85 -12.01 12.37
C ALA A 15 25.78 -11.11 11.13
N SER A 16 25.75 -9.78 11.28
CA SER A 16 25.76 -8.84 10.14
C SER A 16 26.90 -9.12 9.14
N ASP A 17 27.98 -9.72 9.64
CA ASP A 17 29.22 -10.01 8.93
C ASP A 17 29.16 -11.32 8.14
N SER A 18 28.08 -12.10 8.31
CA SER A 18 27.81 -13.36 7.60
C SER A 18 26.85 -13.20 6.42
N MET A 19 26.35 -11.98 6.17
CA MET A 19 25.50 -11.71 5.03
C MET A 19 26.35 -11.72 3.75
N PRO A 20 26.07 -12.60 2.77
CA PRO A 20 26.82 -12.67 1.52
C PRO A 20 26.98 -11.29 0.89
N GLU A 21 28.18 -10.96 0.40
CA GLU A 21 28.52 -9.67 -0.20
C GLU A 21 27.52 -9.24 -1.29
N ILE A 22 26.94 -10.21 -2.00
CA ILE A 22 25.90 -10.02 -3.01
C ILE A 22 24.62 -9.38 -2.45
N LEU A 23 24.21 -9.69 -1.21
CA LEU A 23 23.02 -9.12 -0.57
C LEU A 23 23.26 -7.69 -0.04
N GLN A 24 24.53 -7.26 0.04
CA GLN A 24 24.87 -5.88 0.37
C GLN A 24 24.72 -4.95 -0.84
N GLN A 25 24.61 -5.48 -2.05
CA GLN A 25 24.42 -4.70 -3.25
C GLN A 25 22.98 -4.15 -3.31
N PRO A 26 22.76 -2.83 -3.43
CA PRO A 26 21.43 -2.24 -3.56
C PRO A 26 20.60 -2.87 -4.69
N ALA A 27 21.25 -3.25 -5.78
CA ALA A 27 20.63 -3.93 -6.91
C ALA A 27 19.96 -5.27 -6.55
N VAL A 28 20.40 -5.92 -5.47
CA VAL A 28 19.87 -7.20 -5.00
C VAL A 28 18.88 -7.00 -3.84
N ARG A 29 19.26 -6.21 -2.82
CA ARG A 29 18.39 -6.01 -1.65
C ARG A 29 17.13 -5.18 -1.92
N ASN A 30 17.18 -4.21 -2.84
CA ASN A 30 16.02 -3.36 -3.13
C ASN A 30 14.86 -4.16 -3.75
N PRO A 31 15.07 -4.98 -4.80
CA PRO A 31 14.01 -5.85 -5.32
C PRO A 31 13.46 -6.81 -4.26
N ILE A 32 14.31 -7.40 -3.41
CA ILE A 32 13.86 -8.28 -2.32
C ILE A 32 12.89 -7.53 -1.39
N ALA A 33 13.24 -6.31 -0.97
CA ALA A 33 12.38 -5.49 -0.13
C ALA A 33 11.03 -5.19 -0.80
N VAL A 34 11.05 -4.81 -2.08
CA VAL A 34 9.82 -4.60 -2.88
C VAL A 34 8.99 -5.89 -2.95
N SER A 35 9.59 -7.03 -3.26
CA SER A 35 8.91 -8.32 -3.38
C SER A 35 8.25 -8.76 -2.08
N LEU A 36 8.94 -8.62 -0.95
CA LEU A 36 8.38 -8.96 0.37
C LEU A 36 7.17 -8.10 0.71
N GLY A 37 7.27 -6.78 0.48
CA GLY A 37 6.12 -5.89 0.62
C GLY A 37 4.98 -6.25 -0.32
N ALA A 38 5.30 -6.56 -1.58
CA ALA A 38 4.33 -6.88 -2.62
C ALA A 38 3.50 -8.13 -2.31
N ILE A 39 4.11 -9.16 -1.73
CA ILE A 39 3.39 -10.36 -1.28
C ILE A 39 2.34 -9.96 -0.23
N GLY A 40 2.75 -9.20 0.79
CA GLY A 40 1.84 -8.76 1.85
C GLY A 40 0.69 -7.89 1.34
N GLY A 41 0.99 -6.92 0.46
CA GLY A 41 -0.02 -6.01 -0.09
C GLY A 41 -1.01 -6.72 -1.02
N ALA A 42 -0.52 -7.58 -1.91
CA ALA A 42 -1.36 -8.35 -2.82
C ALA A 42 -2.30 -9.31 -2.07
N LEU A 43 -1.78 -10.03 -1.07
CA LEU A 43 -2.59 -10.94 -0.25
C LEU A 43 -3.63 -10.18 0.57
N SER A 44 -3.25 -9.04 1.17
CA SER A 44 -4.17 -8.19 1.93
C SER A 44 -5.33 -7.72 1.05
N ARG A 45 -5.03 -7.22 -0.16
CA ARG A 45 -6.06 -6.82 -1.14
C ARG A 45 -6.96 -7.99 -1.53
N TYR A 46 -6.38 -9.15 -1.79
CA TYR A 46 -7.14 -10.35 -2.17
C TYR A 46 -8.15 -10.74 -1.08
N TYR A 47 -7.70 -10.89 0.17
CA TYR A 47 -8.57 -11.31 1.26
C TYR A 47 -9.59 -10.23 1.64
N LEU A 48 -9.24 -8.94 1.58
CA LEU A 48 -10.20 -7.86 1.80
C LEU A 48 -11.29 -7.85 0.72
N ASN A 49 -10.93 -8.03 -0.55
CA ASN A 49 -11.92 -8.13 -1.62
C ASN A 49 -12.90 -9.30 -1.40
N LEU A 50 -12.39 -10.47 -1.00
CA LEU A 50 -13.25 -11.61 -0.64
C LEU A 50 -14.14 -11.31 0.57
N TRP A 51 -13.58 -10.66 1.59
CA TRP A 51 -14.32 -10.29 2.80
C TRP A 51 -15.46 -9.32 2.48
N PHE A 52 -15.20 -8.27 1.68
CA PHE A 52 -16.23 -7.32 1.27
C PHE A 52 -17.30 -7.98 0.41
N ALA A 53 -16.91 -8.82 -0.56
CA ALA A 53 -17.86 -9.55 -1.39
C ALA A 53 -18.78 -10.46 -0.57
N LYS A 54 -18.24 -11.11 0.48
CA LYS A 54 -19.01 -11.98 1.37
C LYS A 54 -20.05 -11.20 2.21
N HIS A 55 -19.72 -10.00 2.69
CA HIS A 55 -20.56 -9.27 3.65
C HIS A 55 -21.48 -8.22 3.01
N PHE A 56 -21.09 -7.66 1.86
CA PHE A 56 -21.82 -6.59 1.18
C PHE A 56 -22.30 -6.98 -0.23
N GLY A 57 -21.97 -8.19 -0.68
CA GLY A 57 -22.26 -8.66 -2.03
C GLY A 57 -21.31 -8.09 -3.07
N SER A 58 -21.58 -8.39 -4.34
CA SER A 58 -20.75 -8.02 -5.49
C SER A 58 -21.42 -7.03 -6.45
N SER A 59 -22.55 -6.43 -6.06
CA SER A 59 -23.24 -5.41 -6.86
C SER A 59 -22.46 -4.10 -6.93
N PHE A 60 -21.68 -3.79 -5.89
CA PHE A 60 -20.81 -2.62 -5.83
C PHE A 60 -19.39 -3.01 -5.36
N PRO A 61 -18.33 -2.42 -5.94
CA PRO A 61 -16.93 -2.79 -5.68
C PRO A 61 -16.39 -2.22 -4.35
N TYR A 62 -17.00 -2.57 -3.22
CA TYR A 62 -16.60 -2.09 -1.89
C TYR A 62 -15.15 -2.42 -1.53
N GLY A 63 -14.68 -3.61 -1.91
CA GLY A 63 -13.31 -4.04 -1.63
C GLY A 63 -12.27 -3.17 -2.34
N THR A 64 -12.42 -2.99 -3.65
CA THR A 64 -11.54 -2.12 -4.45
C THR A 64 -11.57 -0.67 -3.97
N LEU A 65 -12.75 -0.15 -3.64
CA LEU A 65 -12.90 1.18 -3.05
C LEU A 65 -12.11 1.30 -1.75
N PHE A 66 -12.32 0.36 -0.82
CA PHE A 66 -11.70 0.38 0.49
C PHE A 66 -10.17 0.33 0.40
N VAL A 67 -9.60 -0.60 -0.37
CA VAL A 67 -8.14 -0.72 -0.46
C VAL A 67 -7.50 0.50 -1.11
N ASN A 68 -8.15 1.12 -2.10
CA ASN A 68 -7.63 2.32 -2.76
C ASN A 68 -7.69 3.55 -1.85
N LEU A 69 -8.78 3.75 -1.10
CA LEU A 69 -8.90 4.88 -0.17
C LEU A 69 -7.95 4.76 1.02
N THR A 70 -7.95 3.60 1.69
CA THR A 70 -7.05 3.35 2.81
C THR A 70 -5.59 3.32 2.38
N GLY A 71 -5.29 2.77 1.20
CA GLY A 71 -3.94 2.78 0.64
C GLY A 71 -3.45 4.19 0.32
N SER A 72 -4.33 5.04 -0.23
CA SER A 72 -4.02 6.46 -0.46
C SER A 72 -3.73 7.20 0.85
N PHE A 73 -4.53 6.98 1.89
CA PHE A 73 -4.28 7.52 3.23
C PHE A 73 -2.95 7.06 3.80
N LEU A 74 -2.68 5.76 3.80
CA LEU A 74 -1.44 5.19 4.33
C LEU A 74 -0.21 5.67 3.53
N MET A 75 -0.36 5.89 2.23
CA MET A 75 0.71 6.45 1.39
C MET A 75 1.03 7.88 1.80
N GLY A 76 0.02 8.75 1.92
CA GLY A 76 0.21 10.13 2.39
C GLY A 76 0.86 10.17 3.77
N PHE A 77 0.35 9.35 4.71
CA PHE A 77 0.90 9.24 6.05
C PHE A 77 2.37 8.80 6.06
N PHE A 78 2.67 7.67 5.41
CA PHE A 78 4.01 7.07 5.42
C PHE A 78 5.04 7.94 4.72
N VAL A 79 4.70 8.49 3.55
CA VAL A 79 5.62 9.31 2.77
C VAL A 79 5.95 10.61 3.50
N THR A 80 4.98 11.24 4.17
CA THR A 80 5.22 12.42 5.00
C THR A 80 6.17 12.13 6.16
N LEU A 81 5.94 11.04 6.91
CA LEU A 81 6.86 10.62 7.97
C LEU A 81 8.28 10.34 7.44
N ALA A 82 8.37 9.72 6.28
CA ALA A 82 9.63 9.30 5.67
C ALA A 82 10.43 10.45 5.04
N LEU A 83 9.78 11.36 4.31
CA LEU A 83 10.43 12.42 3.53
C LEU A 83 10.76 13.65 4.36
N GLU A 84 9.90 14.05 5.28
CA GLU A 84 10.14 15.22 6.15
C GLU A 84 11.11 14.91 7.31
N ARG A 85 11.82 13.78 7.21
CA ARG A 85 12.77 13.26 8.22
C ARG A 85 12.19 13.26 9.64
N MET A 86 10.86 13.11 9.75
CA MET A 86 10.19 12.94 11.04
C MET A 86 10.72 11.69 11.74
N VAL A 87 10.98 10.66 10.93
CA VAL A 87 11.61 9.41 11.34
C VAL A 87 12.68 9.03 10.31
N THR A 88 13.86 8.63 10.78
CA THR A 88 14.89 8.07 9.90
C THR A 88 14.50 6.65 9.48
N ILE A 89 14.07 6.49 8.23
CA ILE A 89 13.65 5.21 7.63
C ILE A 89 14.67 4.79 6.58
N SER A 90 15.08 3.51 6.59
CA SER A 90 16.03 2.98 5.60
C SER A 90 15.43 2.98 4.19
N PRO A 91 16.24 3.11 3.13
CA PRO A 91 15.76 3.03 1.74
C PRO A 91 14.96 1.77 1.44
N GLU A 92 15.39 0.62 1.99
CA GLU A 92 14.77 -0.67 1.79
C GLU A 92 13.37 -0.72 2.42
N LEU A 93 13.20 -0.16 3.62
CA LEU A 93 11.89 -0.11 4.28
C LEU A 93 10.93 0.82 3.54
N ARG A 94 11.43 1.92 2.95
CA ARG A 94 10.62 2.78 2.07
C ARG A 94 10.14 2.02 0.83
N LEU A 95 11.02 1.25 0.19
CA LEU A 95 10.66 0.43 -0.96
C LEU A 95 9.68 -0.69 -0.60
N LEU A 96 9.91 -1.37 0.52
CA LEU A 96 9.04 -2.42 1.03
C LEU A 96 7.61 -1.90 1.25
N ILE A 97 7.46 -0.75 1.89
CA ILE A 97 6.15 -0.22 2.25
C ILE A 97 5.50 0.50 1.07
N ALA A 98 6.15 1.52 0.50
CA ALA A 98 5.53 2.39 -0.49
C ALA A 98 5.37 1.71 -1.85
N VAL A 99 6.43 1.04 -2.32
CA VAL A 99 6.44 0.41 -3.65
C VAL A 99 5.89 -1.01 -3.58
N GLY A 100 6.35 -1.81 -2.62
CA GLY A 100 5.92 -3.19 -2.45
C GLY A 100 4.49 -3.29 -1.93
N PHE A 101 4.30 -3.00 -0.64
CA PHE A 101 3.02 -3.21 0.04
C PHE A 101 1.92 -2.31 -0.52
N LEU A 102 2.06 -0.99 -0.41
CA LEU A 102 1.01 -0.06 -0.83
C LEU A 102 0.77 -0.10 -2.35
N GLY A 103 1.83 -0.29 -3.14
CA GLY A 103 1.73 -0.44 -4.59
C GLY A 103 0.96 -1.69 -5.03
N SER A 104 1.06 -2.82 -4.32
CA SER A 104 0.33 -4.06 -4.62
C SER A 104 -1.02 -4.19 -3.89
N TYR A 105 -1.16 -3.49 -2.76
CA TYR A 105 -2.38 -3.35 -1.97
C TYR A 105 -3.42 -2.49 -2.69
N THR A 106 -3.01 -1.42 -3.34
CA THR A 106 -3.87 -0.59 -4.18
C THR A 106 -3.93 -1.13 -5.61
N THR A 107 -4.94 -0.75 -6.38
CA THR A 107 -5.08 -1.19 -7.77
C THR A 107 -5.88 -0.22 -8.64
N PHE A 108 -5.24 0.23 -9.73
CA PHE A 108 -5.91 1.00 -10.77
C PHE A 108 -6.59 0.11 -11.82
N SER A 109 -6.06 -1.10 -12.06
CA SER A 109 -6.60 -2.02 -13.06
C SER A 109 -7.96 -2.59 -12.63
N SER A 110 -8.10 -3.06 -11.39
CA SER A 110 -9.40 -3.53 -10.87
C SER A 110 -10.40 -2.38 -10.79
N TYR A 111 -9.98 -1.19 -10.35
CA TYR A 111 -10.82 0.00 -10.31
C TYR A 111 -11.44 0.35 -11.67
N LYS A 112 -10.66 0.32 -12.76
CA LYS A 112 -11.19 0.52 -14.12
C LYS A 112 -12.13 -0.62 -14.55
N LEU A 113 -11.79 -1.86 -14.25
CA LEU A 113 -12.62 -3.02 -14.57
C LEU A 113 -13.98 -2.93 -13.85
N ASP A 114 -13.96 -2.61 -12.56
CA ASP A 114 -15.16 -2.41 -11.74
C ASP A 114 -16.03 -1.27 -12.29
N THR A 115 -15.40 -0.17 -12.75
CA THR A 115 -16.13 0.93 -13.40
C THR A 115 -16.89 0.44 -14.64
N ILE A 116 -16.23 -0.31 -15.52
CA ILE A 116 -16.88 -0.85 -16.73
C ILE A 116 -17.96 -1.88 -16.37
N ASN A 117 -17.74 -2.70 -15.34
CA ASN A 117 -18.74 -3.66 -14.87
C ASN A 117 -19.98 -2.95 -14.29
N LEU A 118 -19.80 -1.84 -13.56
CA LEU A 118 -20.91 -1.01 -13.10
C LEU A 118 -21.68 -0.38 -14.25
N VAL A 119 -21.00 0.11 -15.30
CA VAL A 119 -21.69 0.62 -16.51
C VAL A 119 -22.60 -0.46 -17.10
N LYS A 120 -22.08 -1.68 -17.24
CA LYS A 120 -22.82 -2.81 -17.84
C LYS A 120 -23.98 -3.31 -16.97
N GLY A 121 -23.82 -3.31 -15.65
CA GLY A 121 -24.80 -3.89 -14.72
C GLY A 121 -25.79 -2.89 -14.11
N HIS A 122 -25.40 -1.63 -13.95
CA HIS A 122 -26.12 -0.61 -13.15
C HIS A 122 -26.21 0.76 -13.84
N GLY A 123 -25.62 0.91 -15.02
CA GLY A 123 -25.65 2.15 -15.79
C GLY A 123 -24.64 3.20 -15.37
N TRP A 124 -24.64 4.32 -16.11
CA TRP A 124 -23.63 5.37 -16.00
C TRP A 124 -23.71 6.20 -14.73
N GLN A 125 -24.88 6.31 -14.09
CA GLN A 125 -25.00 7.12 -12.87
C GLN A 125 -24.16 6.52 -11.73
N LEU A 126 -24.35 5.23 -11.42
CA LEU A 126 -23.60 4.56 -10.35
C LEU A 126 -22.13 4.39 -10.71
N ALA A 127 -21.83 4.04 -11.96
CA ALA A 127 -20.45 3.94 -12.44
C ALA A 127 -19.71 5.27 -12.35
N GLY A 128 -20.37 6.38 -12.73
CA GLY A 128 -19.80 7.73 -12.65
C GLY A 128 -19.53 8.15 -11.21
N PHE A 129 -20.45 7.86 -10.29
CA PHE A 129 -20.24 8.10 -8.85
C PHE A 129 -19.04 7.32 -8.32
N TYR A 130 -18.94 6.01 -8.63
CA TYR A 130 -17.79 5.21 -8.23
C TYR A 130 -16.50 5.71 -8.85
N TRP A 131 -16.48 5.97 -10.15
CA TRP A 131 -15.28 6.37 -10.88
C TRP A 131 -14.76 7.72 -10.37
N ILE A 132 -15.55 8.78 -10.52
CA ILE A 132 -15.13 10.13 -10.14
C ILE A 132 -14.99 10.25 -8.62
N GLY A 133 -15.94 9.69 -7.88
CA GLY A 133 -15.94 9.73 -6.41
C GLY A 133 -14.70 9.04 -5.82
N SER A 134 -14.36 7.83 -6.26
CA SER A 134 -13.18 7.11 -5.74
C SER A 134 -11.89 7.89 -5.97
N ALA A 135 -11.74 8.52 -7.13
CA ALA A 135 -10.55 9.33 -7.44
C ALA A 135 -10.45 10.56 -6.52
N ILE A 136 -11.56 11.29 -6.37
CA ILE A 136 -11.63 12.48 -5.50
C ILE A 136 -11.38 12.10 -4.03
N PHE A 137 -12.10 11.09 -3.53
CA PHE A 137 -11.93 10.61 -2.16
C PHE A 137 -10.53 10.02 -1.92
N GLY A 138 -9.88 9.46 -2.95
CA GLY A 138 -8.50 9.00 -2.87
C GLY A 138 -7.53 10.15 -2.59
N VAL A 139 -7.67 11.28 -3.30
CA VAL A 139 -6.87 12.49 -3.05
C VAL A 139 -7.13 13.03 -1.64
N PHE A 140 -8.40 13.12 -1.22
CA PHE A 140 -8.74 13.54 0.15
C PHE A 140 -8.15 12.61 1.20
N SER A 141 -8.22 11.29 0.98
CA SER A 141 -7.65 10.29 1.90
C SER A 141 -6.15 10.45 2.03
N LEU A 142 -5.44 10.66 0.91
CA LEU A 142 -4.01 10.93 0.92
C LEU A 142 -3.68 12.20 1.72
N TYR A 143 -4.40 13.30 1.48
CA TYR A 143 -4.19 14.54 2.21
C TYR A 143 -4.48 14.41 3.71
N LEU A 144 -5.51 13.66 4.09
CA LEU A 144 -5.78 13.35 5.49
C LEU A 144 -4.63 12.56 6.13
N GLY A 145 -4.03 11.62 5.39
CA GLY A 145 -2.83 10.90 5.83
C GLY A 145 -1.66 11.84 6.13
N ILE A 146 -1.45 12.84 5.27
CA ILE A 146 -0.44 13.89 5.49
C ILE A 146 -0.72 14.66 6.79
N ILE A 147 -1.94 15.15 6.98
CA ILE A 147 -2.33 15.90 8.19
C ILE A 147 -2.08 15.06 9.45
N VAL A 148 -2.52 13.80 9.45
CA VAL A 148 -2.34 12.91 10.60
C VAL A 148 -0.86 12.69 10.91
N ALA A 149 -0.01 12.54 9.88
CA ALA A 149 1.43 12.44 10.08
C ALA A 149 2.02 13.70 10.74
N HIS A 150 1.54 14.88 10.39
CA HIS A 150 1.96 16.15 11.04
C HIS A 150 1.48 16.27 12.49
N LEU A 151 0.32 15.73 12.83
CA LEU A 151 -0.24 15.79 14.19
C LEU A 151 0.46 14.87 15.20
N LEU A 152 1.03 13.76 14.75
CA LEU A 152 1.72 12.78 15.60
C LEU A 152 3.19 13.13 15.90
N LYS A 153 3.59 14.37 15.62
CA LYS A 153 4.96 14.87 15.71
C LYS A 153 5.20 15.66 16.98
#